data_AF-A0A354SDD7-F1
#
_entry.id   AF-A0A354SDD7-F1
#
_cell.length_a   1.000
_cell.length_b   1.000
_cell.length_c   1.000
_cell.angle_alpha   90.00
_cell.angle_beta   90.00
_cell.angle_gamma   90.00
#
_symmetry.space_group_name_H-M   'P 1'
#
loop_
_entity.id
_entity.type
_entity.pdbx_description
1 polymer ?
#
loop_
_entity_poly.entity_id
_entity_poly.type
_entity_poly.pdbx_seq_one_letter_code
_entity_poly.pdbx_strand_id
1 'polypeptide(L)'
;MTQKPPTKANDPNHEMHEAMADQAERGEFEPTGTPLRGEDAKQYLRELMGKPGAKRLGQPAQGRSPAWQVRLPNEIADQAAAFALASGLSKSDLMREAMAEYLATHTTTA
;
A
#
# COMPACT_ATOMS: atom_id res chain seq x y z
N MET A 1 -16.24 15.90 -10.63
CA MET A 1 -15.08 16.66 -10.11
C MET A 1 -14.11 15.64 -9.52
N THR A 2 -13.12 15.20 -10.30
CA THR A 2 -12.22 14.10 -9.91
C THR A 2 -10.96 14.70 -9.32
N GLN A 3 -10.77 14.57 -8.00
CA GLN A 3 -9.53 15.01 -7.36
C GLN A 3 -8.36 14.19 -7.90
N LYS A 4 -7.38 14.90 -8.45
CA LYS A 4 -6.11 14.36 -8.95
C LYS A 4 -5.35 13.76 -7.75
N PRO A 5 -4.73 12.58 -7.87
CA PRO A 5 -3.95 12.02 -6.77
C PRO A 5 -2.80 12.99 -6.43
N PRO A 6 -2.47 13.14 -5.13
CA PRO A 6 -1.39 14.02 -4.70
C PRO A 6 -0.07 13.57 -5.35
N THR A 7 0.53 14.47 -6.14
CA THR A 7 1.92 14.36 -6.57
C THR A 7 2.82 14.46 -5.33
N LYS A 8 4.09 14.02 -5.40
CA LYS A 8 5.05 14.08 -4.27
C LYS A 8 5.04 15.43 -3.51
N ALA A 9 4.75 16.52 -4.24
CA ALA A 9 4.52 17.86 -3.71
C ALA A 9 3.40 18.03 -2.66
N ASN A 10 2.53 17.03 -2.45
CA ASN A 10 1.37 17.10 -1.54
C ASN A 10 1.49 16.17 -0.32
N ASP A 11 2.62 15.49 -0.11
CA ASP A 11 2.89 14.82 1.16
C ASP A 11 3.37 15.89 2.17
N PRO A 12 2.61 16.17 3.25
CA PRO A 12 2.97 17.21 4.22
C PRO A 12 4.31 16.94 4.93
N ASN A 13 4.85 15.73 4.82
CA ASN A 13 6.13 15.35 5.38
C ASN A 13 7.24 15.25 4.31
N HIS A 14 6.95 15.55 3.05
CA HIS A 14 7.91 15.39 1.96
C HIS A 14 9.19 16.20 2.18
N GLU A 15 9.02 17.49 2.50
CA GLU A 15 10.14 18.39 2.78
C GLU A 15 10.93 17.97 4.02
N MET A 16 10.24 17.44 5.04
CA MET A 16 10.89 16.91 6.24
C MET A 16 11.73 15.67 5.91
N HIS A 17 11.22 14.78 5.06
CA HIS A 17 11.95 13.58 4.64
C HIS A 17 13.13 13.90 3.73
N GLU A 18 13.00 14.87 2.82
CA GLU A 18 14.13 15.35 2.00
C GLU A 18 15.19 16.01 2.87
N ALA A 19 14.81 16.88 3.81
CA ALA A 19 15.74 17.51 4.74
C ALA A 19 16.49 16.49 5.62
N MET A 20 15.82 15.43 6.08
CA MET A 20 16.47 14.34 6.82
C MET A 20 17.42 13.52 5.94
N ALA A 21 17.06 13.27 4.68
CA ALA A 21 17.91 12.57 3.73
C ALA A 21 19.19 13.38 3.44
N ASP A 22 19.05 14.67 3.19
CA ASP A 22 20.16 15.60 2.97
C ASP A 22 21.10 15.68 4.18
N GLN A 23 20.56 15.70 5.41
CA GLN A 23 21.37 15.66 6.63
C GLN A 23 22.14 14.35 6.77
N ALA A 24 21.53 13.22 6.39
CA ALA A 24 22.19 11.92 6.41
C ALA A 24 23.32 11.82 5.36
N GLU A 25 23.12 12.34 4.15
CA GLU A 25 24.14 12.37 3.10
C GLU A 25 25.34 13.25 3.48
N ARG A 26 25.10 14.34 4.21
CA ARG A 26 26.16 15.20 4.77
C ARG A 26 26.84 14.62 6.02
N GLY A 27 26.36 13.49 6.54
CA GLY A 27 26.87 12.88 7.78
C GLY A 27 26.50 13.66 9.05
N GLU A 28 25.51 14.55 8.97
CA GLU A 28 25.02 15.39 10.06
C GLU A 28 23.81 14.74 10.78
N PHE A 29 23.40 13.55 10.34
CA PHE A 29 22.32 12.82 10.97
C PHE A 29 22.77 12.21 12.31
N GLU A 30 22.27 12.80 13.39
CA GLU A 30 22.43 12.28 14.74
C GLU A 30 21.17 11.50 15.15
N PRO A 31 21.25 10.18 15.36
CA PRO A 31 20.11 9.41 15.84
C PRO A 31 19.69 9.91 17.23
N THR A 32 18.50 10.48 17.32
CA THR A 32 17.96 10.95 18.60
C THR A 32 17.44 9.76 19.41
N GLY A 33 18.17 9.39 20.47
CA GLY A 33 17.73 8.42 21.47
C GLY A 33 18.57 7.14 21.55
N THR A 34 18.31 6.34 22.58
CA THR A 34 18.99 5.05 22.77
C THR A 34 18.35 3.98 21.87
N PRO A 35 19.12 3.27 21.04
CA PRO A 35 18.57 2.22 20.18
C PRO A 35 18.07 1.05 21.03
N LEU A 36 16.80 0.69 20.85
CA LEU A 36 16.22 -0.50 21.45
C LEU A 36 16.86 -1.77 20.86
N ARG A 37 17.12 -2.77 21.70
CA ARG A 37 17.70 -4.07 21.28
C ARG A 37 16.95 -5.22 21.95
N GLY A 38 17.06 -6.41 21.35
CA GLY A 38 16.55 -7.65 21.95
C GLY A 38 15.04 -7.64 22.17
N GLU A 39 14.60 -8.02 23.37
CA GLU A 39 13.18 -8.11 23.71
C GLU A 39 12.48 -6.75 23.72
N ASP A 40 13.15 -5.67 24.12
CA ASP A 40 12.56 -4.33 24.13
C ASP A 40 12.19 -3.87 22.73
N ALA A 41 13.02 -4.19 21.73
CA ALA A 41 12.72 -3.92 20.32
C ALA A 41 11.52 -4.75 19.82
N LYS A 42 11.43 -6.03 20.23
CA LYS A 42 10.31 -6.90 19.85
C LYS A 42 9.01 -6.46 20.51
N GLN A 43 9.05 -6.00 21.74
CA GLN A 43 7.89 -5.50 22.47
C GLN A 43 7.42 -4.18 21.85
N TYR A 44 8.34 -3.23 21.61
CA TYR A 44 8.01 -1.99 20.91
C TYR A 44 7.40 -2.26 19.53
N LEU A 45 7.93 -3.23 18.78
CA LEU A 45 7.37 -3.63 17.51
C LEU A 45 5.96 -4.22 17.66
N ARG A 46 5.71 -5.08 18.66
CA ARG A 46 4.38 -5.63 18.94
C ARG A 46 3.38 -4.53 19.28
N GLU A 47 3.78 -3.56 20.10
CA GLU A 47 2.95 -2.42 20.48
C GLU A 47 2.69 -1.51 19.28
N LEU A 48 3.72 -1.23 18.47
CA LEU A 48 3.57 -0.49 17.22
C LEU A 48 2.58 -1.20 16.30
N MET A 49 2.78 -2.50 16.05
CA MET A 49 1.93 -3.37 15.22
C MET A 49 0.52 -3.59 15.78
N GLY A 50 0.32 -3.37 17.08
CA GLY A 50 -0.97 -3.43 17.76
C GLY A 50 -1.78 -2.13 17.68
N LYS A 51 -1.16 -1.01 17.29
CA LYS A 51 -1.87 0.27 17.10
C LYS A 51 -2.69 0.24 15.80
N PRO A 52 -3.92 0.79 15.79
CA PRO A 52 -4.69 0.93 14.56
C PRO A 52 -3.91 1.80 13.57
N GLY A 53 -3.44 1.17 12.48
CA GLY A 53 -2.61 1.80 11.44
C GLY A 53 -1.26 1.11 11.19
N ALA A 54 -0.80 0.23 12.09
CA ALA A 54 0.41 -0.53 11.83
C ALA A 54 0.12 -1.76 10.97
N LYS A 55 0.65 -1.70 9.75
CA LYS A 55 0.35 -2.61 8.66
C LYS A 55 0.87 -4.01 9.01
N ARG A 56 -0.04 -4.95 9.23
CA ARG A 56 0.29 -6.38 9.25
C ARG A 56 0.93 -6.74 7.91
N LEU A 57 2.09 -7.40 7.92
CA LEU A 57 2.66 -8.06 6.75
C LEU A 57 1.63 -9.10 6.26
N GLY A 58 0.87 -8.76 5.22
CA GLY A 58 -0.25 -9.56 4.70
C GLY A 58 -1.60 -8.83 4.62
N GLN A 59 -1.76 -7.65 5.24
CA GLN A 59 -2.88 -6.77 4.92
C GLN A 59 -2.59 -5.98 3.64
N PRO A 60 -3.60 -5.72 2.78
CA PRO A 60 -3.42 -4.87 1.61
C PRO A 60 -2.92 -3.50 2.07
N ALA A 61 -1.70 -3.14 1.67
CA ALA A 61 -1.12 -1.88 2.05
C ALA A 61 -1.93 -0.75 1.41
N GLN A 62 -2.47 0.16 2.23
CA GLN A 62 -2.86 1.48 1.74
C GLN A 62 -1.58 2.24 1.35
N GLY A 63 -1.38 2.35 0.03
CA GLY A 63 -0.16 2.78 -0.64
C GLY A 63 -0.02 2.05 -1.99
N ARG A 64 0.85 2.52 -2.90
CA ARG A 64 1.09 1.91 -4.22
C ARG A 64 1.78 0.55 -4.06
N SER A 65 1.02 -0.46 -3.66
CA SER A 65 1.44 -1.86 -3.70
C SER A 65 1.85 -2.20 -5.14
N PRO A 66 2.84 -3.09 -5.36
CA PRO A 66 3.18 -3.52 -6.71
C PRO A 66 1.91 -4.05 -7.39
N ALA A 67 1.45 -3.32 -8.40
CA ALA A 67 0.26 -3.67 -9.14
C ALA A 67 0.67 -4.71 -10.17
N TRP A 68 0.05 -5.89 -10.13
CA TRP A 68 0.09 -6.79 -11.27
C TRP A 68 -0.55 -6.09 -12.47
N GLN A 69 0.25 -5.84 -13.50
CA GLN A 69 -0.22 -5.27 -14.75
C GLN A 69 -0.59 -6.41 -15.68
N VAL A 70 -1.85 -6.45 -16.12
CA VAL A 70 -2.37 -7.44 -17.06
C VAL A 70 -2.73 -6.73 -18.35
N ARG A 71 -2.30 -7.28 -19.49
CA ARG A 71 -2.77 -6.83 -20.81
C ARG A 71 -4.09 -7.52 -21.11
N LEU A 72 -5.13 -6.73 -21.30
CA LEU A 72 -6.48 -7.21 -21.63
C LEU A 72 -6.89 -6.64 -23.00
N PRO A 73 -7.70 -7.37 -23.78
CA PRO A 73 -8.42 -6.78 -24.90
C PRO A 73 -9.23 -5.55 -24.46
N ASN A 74 -9.28 -4.52 -25.30
CA ASN A 74 -9.91 -3.22 -24.96
C ASN A 74 -11.37 -3.39 -24.52
N GLU A 75 -12.12 -4.25 -25.21
CA GLU A 75 -13.53 -4.53 -24.92
C GLU A 75 -13.73 -5.00 -23.47
N ILE A 76 -12.86 -5.88 -22.98
CA ILE A 76 -12.94 -6.41 -21.61
C ILE A 76 -12.53 -5.33 -20.61
N ALA A 77 -11.51 -4.53 -20.93
CA ALA A 77 -11.07 -3.43 -20.07
C ALA A 77 -12.16 -2.35 -19.90
N ASP A 78 -12.90 -2.05 -20.96
CA ASP A 78 -14.00 -1.09 -20.97
C ASP A 78 -15.20 -1.62 -20.18
N GLN A 79 -15.56 -2.89 -20.38
CA GLN A 79 -16.63 -3.55 -19.61
C GLN A 79 -16.31 -3.58 -18.11
N ALA A 80 -15.08 -3.94 -17.73
CA ALA A 80 -14.65 -3.95 -16.34
C ALA A 80 -14.65 -2.54 -15.73
N ALA A 81 -14.30 -1.51 -16.51
CA ALA A 81 -14.34 -0.13 -16.06
C ALA A 81 -15.78 0.36 -15.81
N ALA A 82 -16.70 0.04 -16.72
CA ALA A 82 -18.11 0.37 -16.58
C ALA A 82 -18.74 -0.32 -15.36
N PHE A 83 -18.43 -1.61 -15.16
CA PHE A 83 -18.92 -2.37 -14.02
C PHE A 83 -18.38 -1.82 -12.69
N ALA A 84 -17.07 -1.55 -12.60
CA ALA A 84 -16.47 -0.97 -11.40
C ALA A 84 -17.12 0.36 -11.01
N LEU A 85 -17.40 1.21 -12.00
CA LEU A 85 -18.07 2.50 -11.79
C LEU A 85 -19.50 2.32 -11.28
N ALA A 86 -20.28 1.43 -11.88
CA ALA A 86 -21.66 1.15 -11.48
C ALA A 86 -21.75 0.57 -10.06
N SER A 87 -20.78 -0.26 -9.68
CA SER A 87 -20.72 -0.93 -8.36
C SER A 87 -20.05 -0.10 -7.27
N GLY A 88 -19.54 1.10 -7.59
CA GLY A 88 -18.81 1.95 -6.62
C GLY A 88 -17.46 1.36 -6.17
N LEU A 89 -16.91 0.41 -6.92
CA LEU A 89 -15.65 -0.28 -6.62
C LEU A 89 -14.47 0.35 -7.36
N SER A 90 -13.27 0.23 -6.80
CA SER A 90 -12.06 0.48 -7.58
C SER A 90 -11.81 -0.68 -8.55
N LYS A 91 -11.15 -0.41 -9.68
CA LYS A 91 -10.74 -1.48 -10.62
C LYS A 91 -9.89 -2.56 -9.93
N SER A 92 -9.07 -2.17 -8.96
CA SER A 92 -8.23 -3.11 -8.23
C SER A 92 -9.03 -4.00 -7.27
N ASP A 93 -10.10 -3.47 -6.67
CA ASP A 93 -10.96 -4.26 -5.78
C ASP A 93 -11.83 -5.22 -6.57
N LEU A 94 -12.38 -4.76 -7.71
CA LEU A 94 -13.07 -5.62 -8.66
C LEU A 94 -12.18 -6.80 -9.10
N MET A 95 -10.93 -6.53 -9.48
CA MET A 95 -10.00 -7.58 -9.91
C MET A 95 -9.62 -8.54 -8.78
N ARG A 96 -9.52 -8.06 -7.54
CA ARG A 96 -9.26 -8.91 -6.37
C ARG A 96 -10.43 -9.84 -6.09
N GLU A 97 -11.65 -9.31 -6.12
CA GLU A 97 -12.87 -10.08 -5.88
C GLU A 97 -13.07 -11.15 -6.97
N ALA A 98 -13.00 -10.74 -8.24
CA ALA A 98 -13.13 -11.67 -9.36
C ALA A 98 -12.09 -12.79 -9.33
N MET A 99 -10.85 -12.49 -8.94
CA MET A 99 -9.79 -13.49 -8.86
C MET A 99 -9.94 -14.40 -7.64
N ALA A 100 -10.42 -13.88 -6.51
CA ALA A 100 -10.74 -14.68 -5.34
C ALA A 100 -11.89 -15.66 -5.63
N GLU A 101 -12.95 -15.20 -6.31
CA GLU A 101 -14.06 -16.03 -6.76
C GLU A 101 -13.58 -17.10 -7.75
N TYR A 102 -12.83 -16.70 -8.78
CA TYR A 102 -12.29 -17.63 -9.78
C TYR A 102 -11.47 -18.75 -9.11
N LEU A 103 -10.56 -18.39 -8.19
CA LEU A 103 -9.78 -19.38 -7.46
C LEU A 103 -10.67 -20.28 -6.60
N ALA A 104 -11.61 -19.72 -5.83
CA ALA A 104 -12.52 -20.51 -5.00
C ALA A 104 -13.31 -21.54 -5.82
N THR A 105 -13.76 -21.18 -7.02
CA THR A 105 -14.48 -22.10 -7.93
C THR A 105 -13.57 -23.17 -8.54
N HIS A 106 -12.30 -22.87 -8.79
CA HIS A 106 -11.40 -23.75 -9.57
C HIS A 106 -10.37 -24.51 -8.71
N THR A 107 -10.21 -24.18 -7.43
CA THR A 107 -9.33 -24.91 -6.50
C THR A 107 -10.03 -26.04 -5.74
N THR A 108 -11.34 -26.27 -5.94
CA THR A 108 -12.08 -27.42 -5.40
C THR A 108 -11.64 -28.77 -6.00
N THR A 109 -10.70 -28.78 -6.94
CA THR A 109 -10.11 -30.00 -7.50
C THR A 109 -8.69 -30.19 -6.96
N ALA A 110 -8.57 -30.73 -5.75
CA ALA A 110 -7.35 -31.35 -5.22
C ALA A 110 -7.70 -32.40 -4.16
#